data_AF-A0A067TKN8-F1
#
_entry.id   AF-A0A067TKN8-F1
#
_cell.length_a   1.000
_cell.length_b   1.000
_cell.length_c   1.000
_cell.angle_alpha   90.00
_cell.angle_beta   90.00
_cell.angle_gamma   90.00
#
_symmetry.space_group_name_H-M   'P 1'
#
loop_
_entity.id
_entity.type
_entity.pdbx_description
1 polymer ?
#
loop_
_entity_poly.entity_id
_entity_poly.type
_entity_poly.pdbx_seq_one_letter_code
_entity_poly.pdbx_strand_id
1 'polypeptide(L)'
;MIPTAVRLSKASRAPLTPKRGNKDFYKGTRQAFLPGSRRTGAPGQHVVRGKAKYRLLDEKVRVYVAPSIDELNSSPLKPYVAMGTKLTPDQESAVFSKFRKVGGLTPEHFLRVSREYAYALENPEAPTTNVAAQPAWLAARIRLGMMPNPYSTDVVVKADRPVASRAGGAWSRAASLFERK
;
A
#
# COMPACT_ATOMS: atom_id res chain seq x y z
N MET A 1 -36.62 -5.16 -35.17
CA MET A 1 -37.68 -4.19 -34.79
C MET A 1 -37.04 -2.81 -34.73
N ILE A 2 -37.28 -1.98 -35.74
CA ILE A 2 -36.83 -0.59 -35.75
C ILE A 2 -37.77 0.16 -34.80
N PRO A 3 -37.30 0.79 -33.71
CA PRO A 3 -38.17 1.59 -32.88
C PRO A 3 -38.73 2.70 -33.77
N THR A 4 -40.03 2.62 -34.07
CA THR A 4 -40.77 3.70 -34.72
C THR A 4 -40.41 4.98 -34.00
N ALA A 5 -39.85 5.95 -34.72
CA ALA A 5 -39.42 7.21 -34.13
C ALA A 5 -40.62 7.83 -33.41
N VAL A 6 -40.64 7.75 -32.07
CA VAL A 6 -41.69 8.26 -31.17
C VAL A 6 -41.99 9.75 -31.40
N ARG A 7 -41.18 10.43 -32.22
CA ARG A 7 -41.39 11.79 -32.72
C ARG A 7 -42.70 11.97 -33.51
N LEU A 8 -43.21 10.93 -34.19
CA LEU A 8 -44.45 11.02 -34.99
C LEU A 8 -45.69 10.42 -34.31
N SER A 9 -45.54 9.81 -33.12
CA SER A 9 -46.68 9.27 -32.37
C SER A 9 -47.19 10.30 -31.35
N LYS A 10 -48.46 10.68 -31.44
CA LYS A 10 -49.08 11.71 -30.58
C LYS A 10 -49.07 11.37 -29.07
N ALA A 11 -49.01 10.08 -28.70
CA ALA A 11 -48.98 9.64 -27.31
C ALA A 11 -47.55 9.29 -26.86
N SER A 12 -46.91 10.18 -26.09
CA SER A 12 -45.62 9.89 -25.49
C SER A 12 -45.79 9.10 -24.19
N ARG A 13 -45.21 7.90 -24.11
CA ARG A 13 -45.10 7.10 -22.87
C ARG A 13 -43.75 7.25 -22.17
N ALA A 14 -43.00 8.30 -22.50
CA ALA A 14 -41.68 8.54 -21.92
C ALA A 14 -41.78 8.89 -20.42
N PRO A 15 -40.81 8.48 -19.57
CA PRO A 15 -40.83 8.80 -18.15
C PRO A 15 -40.77 10.32 -17.93
N LEU A 16 -41.53 10.82 -16.97
CA LEU A 16 -41.52 12.23 -16.60
C LEU A 16 -40.15 12.65 -16.07
N THR A 17 -39.65 13.78 -16.56
CA THR A 17 -38.45 14.46 -16.04
C THR A 17 -38.87 15.57 -15.08
N PRO A 18 -37.99 16.08 -14.20
CA PRO A 18 -38.32 17.18 -13.30
C PRO A 18 -38.75 18.48 -14.01
N LYS A 19 -38.61 18.56 -15.34
CA LYS A 19 -38.98 19.74 -16.15
C LYS A 19 -40.32 19.61 -16.88
N ARG A 20 -40.99 18.45 -16.79
CA ARG A 20 -42.20 18.14 -17.59
C ARG A 20 -43.50 18.10 -16.78
N GLY A 21 -43.46 18.35 -15.47
CA GLY A 21 -44.63 18.35 -14.59
C GLY A 21 -45.12 19.75 -14.22
N ASN A 22 -46.27 19.83 -13.54
CA ASN A 22 -46.81 21.08 -12.99
C ASN A 22 -46.09 21.51 -11.70
N LYS A 23 -46.45 22.66 -11.12
CA LYS A 23 -45.84 23.25 -9.91
C LYS A 23 -45.69 22.29 -8.73
N ASP A 24 -46.65 21.38 -8.54
CA ASP A 24 -46.65 20.43 -7.42
C ASP A 24 -45.84 19.14 -7.70
N PHE A 25 -45.37 18.96 -8.94
CA PHE A 25 -44.61 17.78 -9.31
C PHE A 25 -43.13 17.95 -8.97
N TYR A 26 -42.70 17.29 -7.90
CA TYR A 26 -41.28 17.20 -7.54
C TYR A 26 -40.70 15.82 -7.89
N LYS A 27 -39.57 15.82 -8.60
CA LYS A 27 -38.79 14.60 -8.87
C LYS A 27 -37.31 14.84 -8.55
N GLY A 28 -36.78 14.05 -7.62
CA GLY A 28 -35.37 14.12 -7.22
C GLY A 28 -34.40 13.62 -8.30
N THR A 29 -33.18 14.14 -8.30
CA THR A 29 -32.12 13.85 -9.28
C THR A 29 -31.08 12.84 -8.77
N ARG A 30 -31.44 12.05 -7.75
CA ARG A 30 -30.52 11.09 -7.09
C ARG A 30 -29.24 11.72 -6.53
N GLN A 31 -29.23 13.01 -6.20
CA GLN A 31 -28.10 13.64 -5.51
C GLN A 31 -27.74 12.92 -4.20
N ALA A 32 -28.70 12.25 -3.57
CA ALA A 32 -28.52 11.40 -2.38
C ALA A 32 -27.94 9.99 -2.65
N PHE A 33 -27.44 9.72 -3.87
CA PHE A 33 -26.79 8.46 -4.23
C PHE A 33 -25.31 8.72 -4.53
N LEU A 34 -24.44 7.77 -4.19
CA LEU A 34 -23.08 7.73 -4.71
C LEU A 34 -23.10 7.13 -6.12
N PRO A 35 -22.17 7.52 -7.02
CA PRO A 35 -21.96 6.84 -8.29
C PRO A 35 -21.76 5.34 -8.05
N GLY A 36 -22.62 4.49 -8.62
CA GLY A 36 -22.52 3.03 -8.50
C GLY A 36 -22.82 2.42 -7.13
N SER A 37 -23.30 3.19 -6.15
CA SER A 37 -23.45 2.73 -4.76
C SER A 37 -24.86 2.91 -4.19
N ARG A 38 -25.03 2.48 -2.94
CA ARG A 38 -26.29 2.54 -2.18
C ARG A 38 -26.65 3.99 -1.85
N ARG A 39 -27.94 4.21 -1.59
CA ARG A 39 -28.50 5.51 -1.23
C ARG A 39 -27.94 5.94 0.14
N THR A 40 -27.18 7.03 0.18
CA THR A 40 -26.64 7.60 1.44
C THR A 40 -27.65 8.47 2.18
N GLY A 41 -28.81 8.74 1.57
CA GLY A 41 -29.86 9.55 2.18
C GLY A 41 -29.68 11.05 1.93
N ALA A 42 -30.65 11.85 2.38
CA ALA A 42 -30.58 13.31 2.26
C ALA A 42 -29.61 13.89 3.31
N PRO A 43 -28.89 14.98 2.98
CA PRO A 43 -27.90 15.59 3.89
C PRO A 43 -28.53 16.34 5.08
N GLY A 44 -29.86 16.36 5.18
CA GLY A 44 -30.58 17.14 6.15
C GLY A 44 -32.05 16.74 6.26
N GLN A 45 -32.81 17.54 6.99
CA GLN A 45 -34.23 17.29 7.27
C GLN A 45 -35.07 18.52 7.00
N HIS A 46 -36.30 18.30 6.52
CA HIS A 46 -37.29 19.37 6.40
C HIS A 46 -37.82 19.73 7.79
N VAL A 47 -37.80 21.02 8.11
CA VAL A 47 -38.26 21.53 9.40
C VAL A 47 -39.69 22.02 9.23
N VAL A 48 -40.63 21.38 9.92
CA VAL A 48 -42.06 21.69 9.82
C VAL A 48 -42.39 23.03 10.51
N ARG A 49 -41.71 23.34 11.61
CA ARG A 49 -41.93 24.56 12.41
C ARG A 49 -40.61 25.31 12.62
N GLY A 50 -40.53 26.54 12.11
CA GLY A 50 -39.33 27.39 12.20
C GLY A 50 -39.17 28.32 11.01
N LYS A 51 -38.21 29.25 11.13
CA LYS A 51 -37.85 30.20 10.04
C LYS A 51 -37.13 29.49 8.89
N ALA A 52 -36.22 28.56 9.20
CA ALA A 52 -35.56 27.72 8.20
C ALA A 52 -36.44 26.52 7.82
N LYS A 53 -36.66 26.29 6.52
CA LYS A 53 -37.50 25.18 6.00
C LYS A 53 -36.74 23.86 5.81
N TYR A 54 -35.41 23.93 5.77
CA TYR A 54 -34.53 22.77 5.68
C TYR A 54 -33.31 22.99 6.56
N ARG A 55 -32.94 21.98 7.35
CA ARG A 55 -31.77 21.99 8.22
C ARG A 55 -30.77 20.96 7.72
N LEU A 56 -29.54 21.41 7.44
CA LEU A 56 -28.42 20.52 7.13
C LEU A 56 -27.93 19.84 8.41
N LEU A 57 -27.56 18.57 8.28
CA LEU A 57 -26.93 17.79 9.33
C LEU A 57 -25.52 17.46 8.85
N ASP A 58 -24.53 18.14 9.41
CA ASP A 58 -23.13 18.04 8.94
C ASP A 58 -22.61 16.60 8.97
N GLU A 59 -23.07 15.79 9.93
CA GLU A 59 -22.79 14.36 10.04
C GLU A 59 -23.24 13.53 8.83
N LYS A 60 -24.25 14.00 8.08
CA LYS A 60 -24.79 13.35 6.88
C LYS A 60 -24.30 13.99 5.59
N VAL A 61 -23.55 15.10 5.69
CA VAL A 61 -22.95 15.75 4.53
C VAL A 61 -21.75 14.92 4.10
N ARG A 62 -21.64 14.68 2.80
CA ARG A 62 -20.51 13.92 2.24
C ARG A 62 -19.30 14.82 2.14
N VAL A 63 -18.17 14.31 2.62
CA VAL A 63 -16.86 14.95 2.53
C VAL A 63 -15.94 14.04 1.73
N TYR A 64 -15.26 14.60 0.74
CA TYR A 64 -14.21 13.92 -0.01
C TYR A 64 -12.88 14.29 0.61
N VAL A 65 -12.29 13.36 1.35
CA VAL A 65 -10.99 13.56 1.98
C VAL A 65 -9.90 13.26 0.96
N ALA A 66 -9.05 14.25 0.70
CA ALA A 66 -7.88 14.13 -0.15
C ALA A 66 -6.59 14.31 0.68
N PRO A 67 -5.47 13.71 0.27
CA PRO A 67 -4.15 14.03 0.83
C PRO A 67 -3.80 15.51 0.64
N SER A 68 -2.77 15.98 1.34
CA SER A 68 -2.28 17.35 1.17
C SER A 68 -1.80 17.58 -0.27
N ILE A 69 -1.89 18.83 -0.76
CA ILE A 69 -1.52 19.13 -2.14
C ILE A 69 -0.01 18.93 -2.38
N ASP A 70 0.80 19.16 -1.35
CA ASP A 70 2.25 18.98 -1.39
C ASP A 70 2.62 17.50 -1.51
N GLU A 71 1.92 16.60 -0.81
CA GLU A 71 2.05 15.15 -0.96
C GLU A 71 1.63 14.68 -2.36
N LEU A 72 0.53 15.22 -2.89
CA LEU A 72 0.08 14.85 -4.24
C LEU A 72 1.10 15.26 -5.31
N ASN A 73 1.67 16.46 -5.19
CA ASN A 73 2.66 16.99 -6.12
C ASN A 73 4.03 16.31 -6.00
N SER A 74 4.43 15.92 -4.78
CA SER A 74 5.68 15.18 -4.54
C SER A 74 5.57 13.68 -4.85
N SER A 75 4.36 13.13 -4.97
CA SER A 75 4.19 11.72 -5.24
C SER A 75 4.74 11.32 -6.63
N PRO A 76 5.53 10.24 -6.71
CA PRO A 76 6.01 9.72 -8.00
C PRO A 76 4.92 8.96 -8.77
N LEU A 77 3.78 8.70 -8.12
CA LEU A 77 2.70 7.89 -8.68
C LEU A 77 1.98 8.64 -9.79
N LYS A 78 1.75 7.95 -10.91
CA LYS A 78 0.99 8.46 -12.06
C LYS A 78 -0.22 7.57 -12.29
N PRO A 79 -1.29 8.10 -12.92
CA PRO A 79 -2.49 7.30 -13.23
C PRO A 79 -2.23 6.17 -14.24
N TYR A 80 -1.10 6.20 -14.94
CA TYR A 80 -0.74 5.21 -15.95
C TYR A 80 0.66 4.65 -15.70
N VAL A 81 0.88 3.45 -16.22
CA VAL A 81 2.15 2.73 -16.17
C VAL A 81 2.63 2.53 -17.62
N ALA A 82 3.94 2.57 -17.85
CA ALA A 82 4.51 2.32 -19.17
C ALA A 82 4.29 0.85 -19.58
N MET A 83 3.88 0.58 -20.81
CA MET A 83 3.53 -0.78 -21.26
C MET A 83 4.71 -1.78 -21.19
N GLY A 84 5.94 -1.29 -21.26
CA GLY A 84 7.15 -2.13 -21.23
C GLY A 84 7.64 -2.48 -19.82
N THR A 85 7.11 -1.87 -18.77
CA THR A 85 7.58 -2.12 -17.40
C THR A 85 6.94 -3.37 -16.83
N LYS A 86 7.76 -4.37 -16.51
CA LYS A 86 7.35 -5.58 -15.77
C LYS A 86 7.92 -5.52 -14.37
N LEU A 87 7.17 -5.99 -13.39
CA LEU A 87 7.67 -6.12 -12.03
C LEU A 87 8.75 -7.20 -11.98
N THR A 88 9.81 -6.95 -11.21
CA THR A 88 10.79 -8.00 -10.92
C THR A 88 10.19 -9.00 -9.92
N PRO A 89 10.66 -10.26 -9.88
CA PRO A 89 10.18 -11.26 -8.92
C PRO A 89 10.29 -10.79 -7.46
N ASP A 90 11.26 -9.94 -7.16
CA ASP A 90 11.46 -9.36 -5.84
C ASP A 90 10.41 -8.28 -5.56
N GLN A 91 10.10 -7.41 -6.53
CA GLN A 91 9.03 -6.42 -6.41
C GLN A 91 7.67 -7.09 -6.22
N GLU A 92 7.39 -8.19 -6.93
CA GLU A 92 6.19 -9.00 -6.71
C GLU A 92 6.14 -9.59 -5.30
N SER A 93 7.29 -10.04 -4.80
CA SER A 93 7.36 -10.76 -3.52
C SER A 93 7.37 -9.83 -2.30
N ALA A 94 7.82 -8.59 -2.46
CA ALA A 94 8.05 -7.65 -1.35
C ALA A 94 6.80 -7.27 -0.56
N VAL A 95 5.62 -7.21 -1.17
CA VAL A 95 4.41 -6.74 -0.47
C VAL A 95 3.80 -7.84 0.40
N PHE A 96 3.40 -8.97 -0.21
CA PHE A 96 2.79 -10.11 0.49
C PHE A 96 3.21 -11.48 -0.09
N SER A 97 4.31 -11.57 -0.86
CA SER A 97 4.63 -12.77 -1.64
C SER A 97 3.50 -13.19 -2.60
N LYS A 98 3.69 -14.32 -3.29
CA LYS A 98 2.67 -14.90 -4.17
C LYS A 98 1.53 -15.51 -3.34
N PHE A 99 0.30 -15.11 -3.63
CA PHE A 99 -0.89 -15.72 -3.03
C PHE A 99 -1.09 -17.15 -3.58
N ARG A 100 -1.12 -18.13 -2.69
CA ARG A 100 -1.23 -19.57 -3.05
C ARG A 100 -2.67 -20.05 -3.20
N LYS A 101 -3.65 -19.33 -2.66
CA LYS A 101 -5.07 -19.69 -2.66
C LYS A 101 -5.82 -18.88 -3.73
N VAL A 102 -6.77 -19.51 -4.41
CA VAL A 102 -7.70 -18.85 -5.33
C VAL A 102 -8.55 -17.86 -4.50
N GLY A 103 -8.58 -16.59 -4.90
CA GLY A 103 -9.23 -15.51 -4.15
C GLY A 103 -8.29 -14.50 -3.50
N GLY A 104 -6.96 -14.69 -3.59
CA GLY A 104 -5.98 -13.69 -3.19
C GLY A 104 -5.61 -13.75 -1.70
N LEU A 105 -5.64 -12.59 -1.03
CA LEU A 105 -5.19 -12.43 0.36
C LEU A 105 -6.15 -13.16 1.33
N THR A 106 -5.66 -14.20 2.01
CA THR A 106 -6.42 -14.86 3.08
C THR A 106 -6.12 -14.25 4.46
N PRO A 107 -7.08 -14.28 5.41
CA PRO A 107 -6.86 -13.78 6.77
C PRO A 107 -5.67 -14.46 7.47
N GLU A 108 -5.54 -15.78 7.32
CA GLU A 108 -4.41 -16.57 7.86
C GLU A 108 -3.07 -16.08 7.31
N HIS A 109 -3.01 -15.79 6.01
CA HIS A 109 -1.79 -15.33 5.36
C HIS A 109 -1.43 -13.91 5.80
N PHE A 110 -2.43 -13.01 5.85
CA PHE A 110 -2.24 -11.65 6.35
C PHE A 110 -1.76 -11.65 7.80
N LEU A 111 -2.40 -12.44 8.67
CA LEU A 111 -2.02 -12.56 10.08
C LEU A 111 -0.58 -13.08 10.24
N ARG A 112 -0.20 -14.08 9.45
CA ARG A 112 1.17 -14.61 9.46
C ARG A 112 2.19 -13.56 9.03
N VAL A 113 2.00 -12.92 7.86
CA VAL A 113 2.95 -11.92 7.34
C VAL A 113 3.04 -10.70 8.25
N SER A 114 1.92 -10.23 8.81
CA SER A 114 1.93 -9.11 9.76
C SER A 114 2.69 -9.42 11.05
N ARG A 115 2.56 -10.64 11.59
CA ARG A 115 3.35 -11.08 12.76
C ARG A 115 4.84 -11.17 12.45
N GLU A 116 5.21 -11.77 11.32
CA GLU A 116 6.60 -11.83 10.87
C GLU A 116 7.18 -10.42 10.66
N TYR A 117 6.39 -9.51 10.07
CA TYR A 117 6.78 -8.12 9.85
C TYR A 117 6.99 -7.34 11.15
N ALA A 118 6.04 -7.43 12.09
CA ALA A 118 6.17 -6.81 13.41
C ALA A 118 7.41 -7.34 14.15
N TYR A 119 7.61 -8.66 14.15
CA TYR A 119 8.77 -9.29 14.76
C TYR A 119 10.09 -8.81 14.13
N ALA A 120 10.14 -8.68 12.81
CA ALA A 120 11.32 -8.21 12.08
C ALA A 120 11.67 -6.74 12.37
N LEU A 121 10.65 -5.90 12.64
CA LEU A 121 10.87 -4.52 13.07
C LEU A 121 11.39 -4.43 14.51
N GLU A 122 10.88 -5.27 15.41
CA GLU A 122 11.32 -5.33 16.80
C GLU A 122 12.72 -5.95 16.95
N ASN A 123 13.09 -6.90 16.08
CA ASN A 123 14.32 -7.68 16.15
C ASN A 123 15.15 -7.50 14.88
N PRO A 124 15.77 -6.32 14.67
CA PRO A 124 16.50 -6.02 13.44
C PRO A 124 17.74 -6.89 13.25
N GLU A 125 18.33 -7.48 14.28
CA GLU A 125 19.49 -8.39 14.16
C GLU A 125 19.07 -9.84 13.85
N ALA A 126 17.83 -10.21 14.18
CA ALA A 126 17.29 -11.55 14.02
C ALA A 126 15.83 -11.49 13.55
N PRO A 127 15.57 -11.11 12.29
CA PRO A 127 14.22 -10.78 11.83
C PRO A 127 13.30 -11.98 11.60
N THR A 128 13.73 -13.20 11.91
CA THR A 128 12.95 -14.42 11.71
C THR A 128 12.90 -15.27 12.97
N THR A 129 11.68 -15.68 13.37
CA THR A 129 11.47 -16.60 14.51
C THR A 129 11.93 -18.03 14.21
N ASN A 130 11.92 -18.46 12.95
CA ASN A 130 12.41 -19.76 12.50
C ASN A 130 13.65 -19.59 11.60
N VAL A 131 14.79 -20.15 12.04
CA VAL A 131 16.10 -20.01 11.37
C VAL A 131 16.18 -20.80 10.06
N ALA A 132 15.32 -21.81 9.85
CA ALA A 132 15.44 -22.76 8.75
C ALA A 132 15.33 -22.12 7.35
N ALA A 133 14.55 -21.06 7.17
CA ALA A 133 14.52 -20.26 5.94
C ALA A 133 13.82 -18.91 6.17
N GLN A 134 14.42 -17.82 5.67
CA GLN A 134 13.76 -16.52 5.66
C GLN A 134 12.56 -16.50 4.71
N PRO A 135 11.47 -15.81 5.06
CA PRO A 135 10.35 -15.67 4.14
C PRO A 135 10.75 -14.85 2.91
N ALA A 136 10.27 -15.27 1.73
CA ALA A 136 10.66 -14.67 0.45
C ALA A 136 10.39 -13.15 0.37
N TRP A 137 9.32 -12.66 1.01
CA TRP A 137 9.01 -11.24 1.07
C TRP A 137 10.08 -10.43 1.82
N LEU A 138 10.64 -10.98 2.90
CA LEU A 138 11.66 -10.32 3.72
C LEU A 138 12.96 -10.19 2.93
N ALA A 139 13.42 -11.29 2.33
CA ALA A 139 14.61 -11.28 1.49
C ALA A 139 14.46 -10.35 0.26
N ALA A 140 13.26 -10.26 -0.31
CA ALA A 140 12.98 -9.32 -1.40
C ALA A 140 13.03 -7.85 -0.94
N ARG A 141 12.45 -7.53 0.22
CA ARG A 141 12.50 -6.16 0.79
C ARG A 141 13.91 -5.73 1.14
N ILE A 142 14.72 -6.62 1.71
CA ILE A 142 16.13 -6.34 2.02
C ILE A 142 16.88 -6.02 0.72
N ARG A 143 16.70 -6.83 -0.35
CA ARG A 143 17.34 -6.59 -1.66
C ARG A 143 16.87 -5.31 -2.34
N LEU A 144 15.62 -4.91 -2.13
CA LEU A 144 15.06 -3.65 -2.64
C LEU A 144 15.41 -2.43 -1.76
N GLY A 145 16.15 -2.61 -0.65
CA GLY A 145 16.49 -1.52 0.28
C GLY A 145 15.29 -0.98 1.07
N MET A 146 14.18 -1.72 1.13
CA MET A 146 12.97 -1.35 1.88
C MET A 146 13.07 -1.71 3.37
N MET A 147 14.03 -2.55 3.75
CA MET A 147 14.33 -2.92 5.13
C MET A 147 15.85 -3.00 5.30
N PRO A 148 16.38 -2.68 6.50
CA PRO A 148 17.80 -2.83 6.79
C PRO A 148 18.22 -4.29 6.65
N ASN A 149 19.42 -4.53 6.11
CA ASN A 149 19.97 -5.87 5.99
C ASN A 149 20.59 -6.28 7.34
N PRO A 150 20.02 -7.26 8.06
CA PRO A 150 20.57 -7.71 9.35
C PRO A 150 21.96 -8.37 9.22
N TYR A 151 22.34 -8.81 8.02
CA TYR A 151 23.61 -9.50 7.74
C TYR A 151 24.62 -8.64 6.99
N SER A 152 24.25 -7.43 6.55
CA SER A 152 25.29 -6.49 6.14
C SER A 152 25.96 -6.03 7.41
N THR A 153 27.06 -6.70 7.74
CA THR A 153 28.14 -6.03 8.44
C THR A 153 28.58 -4.90 7.49
N ASP A 154 27.91 -3.75 7.59
CA ASP A 154 28.68 -2.53 7.45
C ASP A 154 29.83 -2.73 8.42
N VAL A 155 31.00 -2.96 7.85
CA VAL A 155 32.25 -2.92 8.59
C VAL A 155 32.24 -1.52 9.19
N VAL A 156 31.71 -1.40 10.40
CA VAL A 156 32.12 -0.38 11.33
C VAL A 156 33.62 -0.61 11.39
N VAL A 157 34.35 0.18 10.59
CA VAL A 157 35.75 0.46 10.84
C VAL A 157 35.73 1.05 12.24
N LYS A 158 35.77 0.17 13.25
CA LYS A 158 36.07 0.55 14.60
C LYS A 158 37.44 1.19 14.48
N ALA A 159 37.46 2.50 14.69
CA ALA A 159 38.65 3.31 14.77
C ALA A 159 39.78 2.52 15.42
N ASP A 160 40.89 2.43 14.70
CA ASP A 160 42.25 2.21 15.17
C ASP A 160 42.35 1.47 16.51
N ARG A 161 42.35 0.14 16.44
CA ARG A 161 43.19 -0.58 17.40
C ARG A 161 44.64 -0.25 17.04
N PRO A 162 45.45 0.33 17.94
CA PRO A 162 46.85 0.56 17.64
C PRO A 162 47.49 -0.80 17.34
N VAL A 163 48.06 -0.91 16.14
CA VAL A 163 48.91 -2.02 15.75
C VAL A 163 50.07 -2.05 16.74
N ALA A 164 50.04 -3.00 17.66
CA ALA A 164 51.19 -3.28 18.51
C ALA A 164 52.34 -3.70 17.59
N SER A 165 53.26 -2.76 17.37
CA SER A 165 54.50 -2.98 16.65
C SER A 165 55.25 -4.16 17.30
N ARG A 166 55.35 -5.28 16.59
CA ARG A 166 56.34 -6.31 16.90
C ARG A 166 57.71 -5.76 16.54
N ALA A 167 58.33 -5.07 17.51
CA ALA A 167 59.73 -4.73 17.45
C ALA A 167 60.58 -5.91 17.96
N GLY A 168 61.45 -6.41 17.08
CA GLY A 168 62.82 -6.81 17.42
C GLY A 168 63.04 -8.06 18.28
N GLY A 169 63.46 -9.14 17.65
CA GLY A 169 64.02 -10.30 18.34
C GLY A 169 64.64 -11.33 17.39
N ALA A 170 65.59 -10.90 16.56
CA ALA A 170 66.37 -11.78 15.69
C ALA A 170 67.66 -12.22 16.39
N TRP A 171 67.74 -13.44 16.90
CA TRP A 171 69.03 -14.14 17.15
C TRP A 171 68.90 -15.63 16.81
N SER A 172 69.46 -15.97 15.65
CA SER A 172 70.18 -17.20 15.27
C SER A 172 70.13 -18.42 16.21
N ARG A 173 69.81 -19.59 15.64
CA ARG A 173 70.73 -20.74 15.52
C ARG A 173 70.15 -21.79 14.57
N ALA A 174 70.68 -21.80 13.35
CA ALA A 174 70.72 -22.99 12.51
C ALA A 174 71.95 -23.84 12.91
N ALA A 175 71.88 -25.12 12.52
CA ALA A 175 72.95 -26.12 12.51
C ALA A 175 73.22 -26.90 13.82
N SER A 176 72.63 -28.10 13.88
CA SER A 176 73.38 -29.31 14.23
C SER A 176 72.62 -30.56 13.77
N LEU A 177 72.79 -30.89 12.49
CA LEU A 177 72.56 -32.24 11.96
C LEU A 177 73.88 -32.64 11.30
N PHE A 178 74.42 -33.79 11.74
CA PHE A 178 75.53 -34.57 11.18
C PHE A 178 76.98 -34.08 11.36
N GLU A 179 77.72 -34.72 12.28
CA GLU A 179 78.96 -35.45 11.95
C GLU A 179 79.32 -36.50 13.00
N ARG A 180 80.09 -37.50 12.56
CA ARG A 180 80.22 -38.88 13.08
C ARG A 180 81.34 -39.04 14.11
N LYS A 181 81.17 -39.96 15.08
CA LYS A 181 81.98 -41.16 15.30
C LYS A 181 81.44 -41.97 16.48
#